data_AF-A0A316G5S1-F1
#
_entry.id   AF-A0A316G5S1-F1
#
_cell.length_a   1.000
_cell.length_b   1.000
_cell.length_c   1.000
_cell.angle_alpha   90.00
_cell.angle_beta   90.00
_cell.angle_gamma   90.00
#
_symmetry.space_group_name_H-M   'P 1'
#
loop_
_entity.id
_entity.type
_entity.pdbx_description
1 polymer ?
#
loop_
_entity_poly.entity_id
_entity_poly.type
_entity_poly.pdbx_seq_one_letter_code
_entity_poly.pdbx_strand_id
1 'polypeptide(L)'
;MERLQRTGIDAGTLPATGALVWRGILLGTALYLLIGEDAEANLKLNGVSYIVALVWAYYDGMFIRRIWAMAFVEAAFMLLIGVQVANLLAAVFGNPMLGT
;
A
#
# COMPACT_ATOMS: atom_id res chain seq x y z
N MET A 1 1.84 18.82 -18.28
CA MET A 1 2.39 17.84 -19.25
C MET A 1 3.89 17.63 -19.03
N GLU A 2 4.72 18.68 -19.13
CA GLU A 2 6.20 18.57 -18.99
C GLU A 2 6.69 17.96 -17.66
N ARG A 3 6.01 18.22 -16.54
CA ARG A 3 6.37 17.65 -15.22
C ARG A 3 6.07 16.14 -15.09
N LEU A 4 5.05 15.65 -15.80
CA LEU A 4 4.64 14.23 -15.80
C LEU A 4 5.56 13.39 -16.70
N GLN A 5 6.01 13.96 -17.82
CA GLN A 5 6.95 13.27 -18.71
C GLN A 5 8.29 12.94 -18.04
N ARG A 6 8.73 13.75 -17.06
CA ARG A 6 9.97 13.51 -16.31
C ARG A 6 9.87 12.35 -15.31
N THR A 7 8.66 11.89 -14.97
CA THR A 7 8.45 10.75 -14.05
C THR A 7 8.23 9.43 -14.78
N GLY A 8 8.24 9.43 -16.12
CA GLY A 8 7.88 8.25 -16.92
C GLY A 8 6.39 7.89 -16.86
N ILE A 9 5.54 8.79 -16.34
CA ILE A 9 4.08 8.59 -16.25
C ILE A 9 3.42 9.39 -17.38
N ASP A 10 2.66 8.70 -18.22
CA ASP A 10 1.86 9.32 -19.28
C ASP A 10 0.37 9.42 -18.90
N ALA A 11 -0.44 10.07 -19.74
CA ALA A 11 -1.87 10.23 -19.48
C ALA A 11 -2.64 8.89 -19.44
N GLY A 12 -2.14 7.83 -20.09
CA GLY A 12 -2.76 6.51 -20.10
C GLY A 12 -2.46 5.69 -18.84
N THR A 13 -1.31 5.91 -18.23
CA THR A 13 -0.82 5.21 -17.02
C THR A 13 -1.15 5.95 -15.73
N LEU A 14 -1.42 7.27 -15.80
CA LEU A 14 -1.77 8.13 -14.68
C LEU A 14 -2.90 7.58 -13.78
N PRO A 15 -4.03 7.06 -14.32
CA PRO A 15 -5.12 6.54 -13.48
C PRO A 15 -4.70 5.30 -12.70
N ALA A 16 -3.95 4.39 -13.32
CA ALA A 16 -3.47 3.17 -12.69
C ALA A 16 -2.44 3.48 -11.59
N THR A 17 -1.47 4.36 -11.88
CA THR A 17 -0.49 4.81 -10.88
C THR A 17 -1.16 5.55 -9.72
N GLY A 18 -2.15 6.40 -10.00
CA GLY A 18 -2.93 7.09 -8.97
C GLY A 18 -3.73 6.13 -8.09
N ALA A 19 -4.34 5.10 -8.68
CA ALA A 19 -5.06 4.06 -7.95
C ALA A 19 -4.13 3.26 -7.03
N LEU A 20 -2.94 2.89 -7.50
CA LEU A 20 -1.93 2.20 -6.69
C LEU A 20 -1.49 3.03 -5.48
N VAL A 21 -1.18 4.31 -5.70
CA VAL A 21 -0.79 5.24 -4.63
C VAL A 21 -1.92 5.40 -3.60
N TRP A 22 -3.15 5.62 -4.07
CA TRP A 22 -4.31 5.77 -3.20
C TRP A 22 -4.55 4.54 -2.33
N ARG A 23 -4.45 3.35 -2.90
CA ARG A 23 -4.59 2.08 -2.18
C ARG A 23 -3.48 1.90 -1.14
N GLY A 24 -2.24 2.23 -1.48
CA GLY A 24 -1.10 2.21 -0.54
C GLY A 24 -1.32 3.14 0.66
N ILE A 25 -1.84 4.34 0.41
CA ILE A 25 -2.20 5.30 1.47
C ILE A 25 -3.28 4.73 2.38
N LEU A 26 -4.37 4.17 1.82
CA LEU A 26 -5.46 3.60 2.59
C LEU A 26 -4.97 2.43 3.46
N LEU A 27 -4.19 1.51 2.88
CA LEU A 27 -3.65 0.37 3.62
C LEU A 27 -2.70 0.81 4.74
N GLY A 28 -1.77 1.73 4.43
CA GLY A 28 -0.83 2.26 5.43
C GLY A 28 -1.53 2.98 6.58
N THR A 29 -2.58 3.75 6.27
CA THR A 29 -3.39 4.44 7.29
C THR A 29 -4.16 3.44 8.16
N ALA A 30 -4.80 2.45 7.55
CA ALA A 30 -5.52 1.41 8.29
C ALA A 30 -4.58 0.61 9.20
N LEU A 31 -3.39 0.25 8.69
CA LEU A 31 -2.36 -0.42 9.48
C LEU A 31 -1.90 0.43 10.66
N TYR A 32 -1.63 1.73 10.44
CA TYR A 32 -1.25 2.65 11.51
C TYR A 32 -2.30 2.73 12.63
N LEU A 33 -3.58 2.78 12.28
CA LEU A 33 -4.67 2.87 13.25
C LEU A 33 -4.91 1.57 14.05
N LEU A 34 -4.51 0.43 13.50
CA LEU A 34 -4.83 -0.89 14.04
C LEU A 34 -3.62 -1.61 14.64
N ILE A 35 -2.40 -1.21 14.30
CA ILE A 35 -1.19 -1.70 14.95
C ILE A 35 -1.20 -1.27 16.42
N GLY A 36 -0.79 -2.19 17.30
CA GLY A 36 -0.64 -1.93 18.72
C GLY A 36 0.47 -2.78 19.34
N GLU A 37 0.49 -2.90 20.66
CA GLU A 37 1.54 -3.65 21.38
C GLU A 37 1.40 -5.19 21.26
N ASP A 38 0.20 -5.69 20.93
CA ASP A 38 -0.05 -7.12 20.81
C ASP A 38 0.51 -7.69 19.49
N ALA A 39 1.59 -8.48 19.62
CA ALA A 39 2.24 -9.13 18.50
C ALA A 39 1.33 -10.14 17.76
N GLU A 40 0.42 -10.82 18.44
CA GLU A 40 -0.50 -11.77 17.81
C GLU A 40 -1.55 -11.04 16.97
N ALA A 41 -2.10 -9.94 17.49
CA ALA A 41 -3.00 -9.05 16.76
C ALA A 41 -2.30 -8.45 15.52
N ASN A 42 -1.07 -7.98 15.66
CA ASN A 42 -0.27 -7.44 14.55
C ASN A 42 0.02 -8.51 13.48
N LEU A 43 0.29 -9.76 13.87
CA LEU A 43 0.48 -10.85 12.92
C LEU A 43 -0.80 -11.14 12.12
N LYS A 44 -1.96 -11.17 12.79
CA LYS A 44 -3.27 -11.31 12.13
C LYS A 44 -3.53 -10.14 11.18
N LEU A 45 -3.19 -8.91 11.59
CA LEU A 45 -3.34 -7.71 10.79
C LEU A 45 -2.46 -7.75 9.52
N ASN A 46 -1.23 -8.26 9.62
CA ASN A 46 -0.38 -8.52 8.46
C ASN A 46 -1.01 -9.54 7.51
N GLY A 47 -1.57 -10.62 8.04
CA GLY A 47 -2.30 -11.62 7.25
C GLY A 47 -3.51 -11.04 6.50
N VAL A 48 -4.32 -10.21 7.18
CA VAL A 48 -5.45 -9.50 6.57
C VAL A 48 -4.98 -8.55 5.47
N SER A 49 -3.91 -7.80 5.72
CA SER A 49 -3.34 -6.85 4.75
C SER A 49 -2.86 -7.57 3.48
N TYR A 50 -2.27 -8.75 3.63
CA TYR A 50 -1.90 -9.61 2.51
C TYR A 50 -3.11 -10.08 1.70
N ILE A 51 -4.19 -10.52 2.37
CA ILE A 51 -5.44 -10.93 1.70
C ILE A 51 -6.04 -9.76 0.91
N VAL A 52 -6.08 -8.57 1.50
CA VAL A 52 -6.59 -7.36 0.85
C VAL A 52 -5.76 -7.01 -0.40
N ALA A 53 -4.43 -7.09 -0.31
CA ALA A 53 -3.54 -6.86 -1.46
C ALA A 53 -3.79 -7.88 -2.58
N LEU A 54 -3.97 -9.17 -2.25
CA LEU A 54 -4.31 -10.21 -3.23
C LEU A 54 -5.66 -9.97 -3.91
N VAL A 55 -6.66 -9.54 -3.16
CA VAL A 55 -7.99 -9.22 -3.70
C VAL A 55 -7.88 -8.05 -4.68
N TRP A 56 -7.12 -7.01 -4.36
CA TRP A 56 -6.88 -5.92 -5.31
C TRP A 56 -6.13 -6.38 -6.56
N ALA A 57 -5.10 -7.21 -6.43
CA ALA A 57 -4.40 -7.79 -7.58
C ALA A 57 -5.32 -8.61 -8.50
N TYR A 58 -6.34 -9.26 -7.92
CA TYR A 58 -7.39 -9.94 -8.68
C TYR A 58 -8.30 -8.97 -9.42
N TYR A 59 -8.79 -7.93 -8.75
CA TYR A 59 -9.65 -6.91 -9.37
C TYR A 59 -8.97 -6.15 -10.50
N ASP A 60 -7.67 -5.91 -10.42
CA ASP A 60 -6.91 -5.29 -11.51
C ASP A 60 -6.70 -6.23 -12.70
N GLY A 61 -7.19 -7.47 -12.61
CA GLY A 61 -7.08 -8.47 -13.67
C GLY A 61 -5.66 -8.98 -13.87
N MET A 62 -4.74 -8.75 -12.91
CA MET A 62 -3.34 -9.16 -13.05
C MET A 62 -3.18 -10.68 -13.10
N PHE A 63 -4.02 -11.42 -12.36
CA PHE A 63 -4.08 -12.88 -12.45
C PHE A 63 -4.61 -13.37 -13.81
N ILE A 64 -5.60 -12.66 -14.38
CA ILE A 64 -6.17 -12.98 -15.70
C ILE A 64 -5.14 -12.74 -16.82
N ARG A 65 -4.32 -11.69 -16.68
CA ARG A 65 -3.27 -11.35 -17.64
C ARG A 65 -1.99 -12.19 -17.49
N ARG A 66 -1.93 -13.10 -16.50
CA ARG A 66 -0.75 -13.93 -16.15
C ARG A 66 0.53 -13.13 -15.87
N ILE A 67 0.43 -11.87 -15.48
CA ILE A 67 1.59 -10.99 -15.23
C ILE A 67 1.93 -10.98 -13.74
N TRP A 68 2.31 -12.14 -13.22
CA TRP A 68 2.61 -12.35 -11.80
C TRP A 68 3.72 -11.42 -11.27
N ALA A 69 4.69 -11.10 -12.13
CA ALA A 69 5.78 -10.17 -11.79
C ALA A 69 5.28 -8.74 -11.56
N MET A 70 4.30 -8.25 -12.32
CA MET A 70 3.72 -6.92 -12.09
C MET A 70 2.90 -6.88 -10.81
N ALA A 71 2.13 -7.94 -10.52
CA ALA A 71 1.37 -8.01 -9.26
C ALA A 71 2.26 -7.96 -8.02
N PHE A 72 3.40 -8.66 -8.06
CA PHE A 72 4.39 -8.59 -6.99
C PHE A 72 4.98 -7.19 -6.84
N VAL A 73 5.32 -6.54 -7.97
CA VAL A 73 5.87 -5.18 -7.98
C VAL A 73 4.86 -4.16 -7.46
N GLU A 74 3.60 -4.23 -7.87
CA GLU A 74 2.54 -3.36 -7.35
C GLU A 74 2.33 -3.58 -5.85
N ALA A 75 2.27 -4.82 -5.38
CA ALA A 75 2.17 -5.12 -3.96
C ALA A 75 3.37 -4.55 -3.15
N ALA A 76 4.59 -4.66 -3.69
CA ALA A 76 5.78 -4.09 -3.08
C ALA A 76 5.72 -2.56 -3.02
N PHE A 77 5.32 -1.89 -4.10
CA PHE A 77 5.13 -0.43 -4.11
C PHE A 77 4.05 0.00 -3.13
N MET A 78 2.94 -0.72 -3.10
CA MET A 78 1.83 -0.43 -2.21
C MET A 78 2.24 -0.57 -0.74
N LEU A 79 3.02 -1.59 -0.39
CA LEU A 79 3.59 -1.78 0.94
C LEU A 79 4.56 -0.65 1.28
N LEU A 80 5.49 -0.29 0.39
CA LEU A 80 6.45 0.79 0.63
C LEU A 80 5.74 2.12 0.88
N ILE A 81 4.74 2.45 0.05
CA ILE A 81 3.91 3.65 0.23
C ILE A 81 3.19 3.58 1.58
N GLY A 82 2.59 2.43 1.91
CA GLY A 82 1.91 2.23 3.18
C GLY A 82 2.82 2.44 4.39
N VAL A 83 4.05 1.92 4.35
CA VAL A 83 5.06 2.11 5.40
C VAL A 83 5.45 3.59 5.52
N GLN A 84 5.68 4.30 4.40
CA GLN A 84 6.01 5.73 4.46
C GLN A 84 4.86 6.55 5.08
N VAL A 85 3.62 6.24 4.73
CA VAL A 85 2.44 6.88 5.30
C VAL A 85 2.31 6.57 6.79
N ALA A 86 2.47 5.31 7.20
CA ALA A 86 2.44 4.92 8.61
C ALA A 86 3.53 5.60 9.43
N ASN A 87 4.76 5.70 8.91
CA ASN A 87 5.86 6.41 9.55
C ASN A 87 5.58 7.92 9.67
N LEU A 88 5.00 8.53 8.64
CA LEU A 88 4.59 9.93 8.68
C LEU A 88 3.52 10.16 9.76
N LEU A 89 2.51 9.29 9.83
CA LEU A 89 1.48 9.35 10.86
C LEU A 89 2.10 9.19 12.25
N ALA A 90 3.02 8.24 12.43
CA ALA A 90 3.72 8.06 13.71
C ALA A 90 4.56 9.28 14.11
N ALA A 91 5.18 9.98 13.15
CA ALA A 91 5.92 11.21 13.42
C ALA A 91 5.00 12.37 13.86
N VAL A 92 3.77 12.42 13.34
CA VAL A 92 2.80 13.50 13.63
C VAL A 92 2.00 13.22 14.90
N PHE A 93 1.62 11.97 15.13
CA PHE A 93 0.65 11.58 16.16
C PHE A 93 1.22 10.65 17.25
N GLY A 94 2.47 10.22 17.12
CA GLY A 94 3.13 9.27 18.05
C GLY A 94 3.10 7.83 17.55
N ASN A 95 4.02 7.01 18.04
CA ASN A 95 4.13 5.61 17.63
C ASN A 95 3.11 4.74 18.38
N PRO A 96 2.14 4.10 17.69
CA PRO A 96 1.11 3.28 18.32
C PRO A 96 1.67 2.02 19.01
N MET A 97 2.90 1.59 18.70
CA MET A 97 3.55 0.44 19.34
C MET A 97 4.34 0.76 20.60
N LEU A 98 4.58 2.04 20.92
CA LEU A 98 5.42 2.42 22.06
C LEU A 98 4.61 2.78 23.31
N GLY A 99 3.28 2.82 23.22
CA GLY A 99 2.43 3.37 24.26
C GLY A 99 2.75 4.85 24.54
N THR A 100 1.82 5.58 25.13
CA THR A 100 2.13 6.84 25.83
C THR A 100 2.52 6.54 27.27
#